data_AF-A0A1F3SCX8-F1
#
_entry.id   AF-A0A1F3SCX8-F1
#
_cell.length_a   1.000
_cell.length_b   1.000
_cell.length_c   1.000
_cell.angle_alpha   90.00
_cell.angle_beta   90.00
_cell.angle_gamma   90.00
#
_symmetry.space_group_name_H-M   'P 1'
#
loop_
_entity.id
_entity.type
_entity.pdbx_description
1 polymer ?
#
loop_
_entity_poly.entity_id
_entity_poly.type
_entity_poly.pdbx_seq_one_letter_code
_entity_poly.pdbx_strand_id
1 'polypeptide(L)'
;MKKLTFIVVFLIGQWAFAHGETSLGPHNGYIRMPGAFHTEVVPEGNNKFKVYLLDIEFKNPTLQKSKLVIKIEHKSKLVAATCNTRKDYYLCKLPKGLSLKKGKLFVNAVREELVGAEVIYDLPFNLKIENHDHH
;
A
#
# COMPACT_ATOMS: atom_id res chain seq x y z
N MET A 1 54.68 -15.36 -26.49
CA MET A 1 53.35 -14.73 -26.70
C MET A 1 52.56 -14.90 -25.41
N LYS A 2 52.29 -13.81 -24.69
CA LYS A 2 51.74 -13.82 -23.32
C LYS A 2 50.28 -14.29 -23.34
N LYS A 3 49.98 -15.35 -22.57
CA LYS A 3 48.62 -15.75 -22.22
C LYS A 3 48.04 -14.65 -21.33
N LEU A 4 46.97 -13.99 -21.76
CA LEU A 4 46.22 -13.06 -20.92
C LEU A 4 45.02 -13.81 -20.34
N THR A 5 45.16 -14.21 -19.09
CA THR A 5 44.11 -14.83 -18.30
C THR A 5 43.37 -13.72 -17.55
N PHE A 6 42.03 -13.79 -17.62
CA PHE A 6 41.08 -13.67 -16.49
C PHE A 6 40.39 -12.34 -16.13
N ILE A 7 39.09 -12.55 -15.82
CA ILE A 7 38.08 -11.83 -15.00
C ILE A 7 37.46 -10.56 -15.59
N VAL A 8 36.20 -10.34 -15.17
CA VAL A 8 35.46 -9.06 -14.93
C VAL A 8 34.28 -8.95 -15.93
N VAL A 9 32.98 -9.06 -15.60
CA VAL A 9 32.20 -8.91 -14.35
C VAL A 9 30.90 -9.72 -14.43
N PHE A 10 30.52 -10.37 -13.33
CA PHE A 10 29.18 -10.92 -13.07
C PHE A 10 28.45 -9.97 -12.09
N LEU A 11 27.78 -8.94 -12.60
CA LEU A 11 26.90 -8.01 -11.88
C LEU A 11 25.96 -7.52 -13.00
N ILE A 12 24.65 -7.77 -12.99
CA ILE A 12 23.68 -7.11 -12.12
C ILE A 12 22.49 -8.06 -11.91
N GLY A 13 22.45 -8.72 -10.74
CA GLY A 13 21.25 -9.39 -10.22
C GLY A 13 20.74 -8.64 -9.00
N GLN A 14 20.24 -7.41 -9.19
CA GLN A 14 19.70 -6.56 -8.12
C GLN A 14 18.34 -5.99 -8.54
N TRP A 15 17.41 -6.87 -8.91
CA TRP A 15 16.01 -6.47 -9.17
C TRP A 15 15.07 -7.43 -8.49
N ALA A 16 15.16 -7.50 -7.16
CA ALA A 16 14.15 -8.16 -6.35
C ALA A 16 14.12 -7.54 -4.95
N PHE A 17 14.08 -6.21 -4.85
CA PHE A 17 13.49 -5.62 -3.65
C PHE A 17 11.98 -5.68 -3.83
N ALA A 18 11.44 -6.73 -3.22
CA ALA A 18 10.05 -6.96 -2.92
C ALA A 18 9.34 -5.66 -2.54
N HIS A 19 8.53 -5.14 -3.46
CA HIS A 19 7.25 -4.43 -3.33
C HIS A 19 6.98 -3.46 -2.14
N GLY A 20 7.97 -3.09 -1.33
CA GLY A 20 7.87 -2.16 -0.18
C GLY A 20 6.94 -2.57 0.96
N GLU A 21 6.13 -3.62 0.81
CA GLU A 21 5.10 -4.02 1.78
C GLU A 21 5.66 -4.60 3.10
N THR A 22 6.97 -4.81 3.17
CA THR A 22 7.71 -5.35 4.33
C THR A 22 8.13 -4.29 5.34
N SER A 23 7.98 -3.00 5.00
CA SER A 23 8.30 -1.87 5.88
C SER A 23 7.19 -0.83 5.90
N LEU A 24 7.25 0.11 6.84
CA LEU A 24 6.33 1.23 6.84
C LEU A 24 6.69 2.22 5.74
N GLY A 25 5.67 2.88 5.21
CA GLY A 25 5.82 3.92 4.19
C GLY A 25 6.36 5.23 4.72
N PRO A 26 6.53 6.23 3.82
CA PRO A 26 7.11 7.54 4.16
C PRO A 26 6.32 8.32 5.21
N HIS A 27 5.03 8.03 5.40
CA HIS A 27 4.19 8.63 6.43
C HIS A 27 4.00 7.71 7.64
N ASN A 28 4.88 6.71 7.79
CA ASN A 28 4.85 5.70 8.84
C ASN A 28 3.56 4.85 8.82
N GLY A 29 2.99 4.65 7.61
CA GLY A 29 1.82 3.83 7.37
C GLY A 29 2.13 2.47 6.74
N TYR A 30 1.09 1.69 6.50
CA TYR A 30 1.19 0.35 5.93
C TYR A 30 1.01 0.43 4.42
N ILE A 31 1.92 -0.17 3.64
CA ILE A 31 1.88 -0.12 2.18
C ILE A 31 1.25 -1.39 1.58
N ARG A 32 0.45 -1.21 0.53
CA ARG A 32 0.05 -2.26 -0.42
C ARG A 32 0.17 -1.77 -1.86
N MET A 33 0.54 -2.65 -2.78
CA MET A 33 0.71 -2.37 -4.20
C MET A 33 -0.49 -2.86 -5.02
N PRO A 34 -1.46 -1.98 -5.36
CA PRO A 34 -2.58 -2.32 -6.24
C PRO A 34 -2.20 -2.45 -7.73
N GLY A 35 -0.94 -2.25 -8.12
CA GLY A 35 -0.51 -2.28 -9.52
C GLY A 35 0.55 -1.24 -9.79
N ALA A 36 0.28 -0.28 -10.69
CA ALA A 36 1.25 0.74 -11.12
C ALA A 36 1.56 1.86 -10.08
N PHE A 37 1.08 1.70 -8.85
CA PHE A 37 1.26 2.66 -7.76
C PHE A 37 1.07 1.96 -6.41
N HIS A 38 1.31 2.68 -5.32
CA HIS A 38 1.14 2.17 -3.96
C HIS A 38 0.05 2.91 -3.20
N THR A 39 -0.62 2.18 -2.32
CA THR A 39 -1.49 2.76 -1.29
C THR A 39 -0.75 2.68 0.04
N GLU A 40 -0.76 3.77 0.81
CA GLU A 40 -0.26 3.77 2.19
C GLU A 40 -1.39 4.17 3.13
N VAL A 41 -1.68 3.34 4.13
CA VAL A 41 -2.71 3.59 5.15
C VAL A 41 -2.06 3.96 6.48
N VAL A 42 -2.35 5.15 7.00
CA VAL A 42 -1.85 5.64 8.29
C VAL A 42 -3.01 5.73 9.30
N PRO A 43 -3.07 4.87 10.33
CA PRO A 43 -4.12 4.93 11.35
C PRO A 43 -4.06 6.22 12.15
N GLU A 44 -5.22 6.84 12.41
CA GLU A 44 -5.38 7.98 13.31
C GLU A 44 -6.42 7.65 14.39
N GLY A 45 -5.95 7.02 15.47
CA GLY A 45 -6.81 6.50 16.52
C GLY A 45 -7.59 5.26 16.07
N ASN A 46 -8.79 5.06 16.64
CA ASN A 46 -9.50 3.78 16.49
C ASN A 46 -10.34 3.65 15.22
N ASN A 47 -10.74 4.75 14.58
CA ASN A 47 -11.73 4.73 13.49
C ASN A 47 -11.47 5.73 12.37
N LYS A 48 -10.36 6.46 12.41
CA LYS A 48 -9.92 7.34 11.34
C LYS A 48 -8.57 6.87 10.83
N PHE A 49 -8.29 7.18 9.58
CA PHE A 49 -7.04 6.85 8.95
C PHE A 49 -6.84 7.75 7.72
N LYS A 50 -5.59 8.03 7.40
CA LYS A 50 -5.20 8.68 6.16
C LYS A 50 -4.88 7.60 5.12
N VAL A 51 -5.11 7.93 3.86
CA VAL A 51 -4.69 7.10 2.72
C VAL A 51 -3.95 7.97 1.73
N TYR A 52 -2.71 7.60 1.45
CA TYR A 52 -1.86 8.24 0.44
C TYR A 52 -1.77 7.34 -0.79
N LEU A 53 -1.80 7.95 -1.98
CA LEU A 53 -1.58 7.25 -3.26
C LEU A 53 -0.20 7.64 -3.78
N LEU A 54 0.78 6.78 -3.52
CA LEU A 54 2.19 7.00 -3.80
C LEU A 54 2.57 6.42 -5.15
N ASP A 55 3.62 6.95 -5.76
CA ASP A 55 4.23 6.36 -6.96
C ASP A 55 4.95 5.02 -6.67
N ILE A 56 5.61 4.48 -7.69
CA ILE A 56 6.35 3.21 -7.58
C ILE A 56 7.55 3.29 -6.65
N GLU A 57 8.07 4.49 -6.36
CA GLU A 57 9.19 4.72 -5.45
C GLU A 57 8.73 5.03 -4.01
N PHE A 58 7.44 4.86 -3.70
CA PHE A 58 6.83 5.20 -2.42
C PHE A 58 6.92 6.71 -2.10
N LYS A 59 6.79 7.56 -3.11
CA LYS A 59 6.86 9.03 -2.98
C LYS A 59 5.67 9.70 -3.66
N ASN A 60 5.69 11.04 -3.67
CA ASN A 60 4.81 11.89 -4.48
C ASN A 60 3.32 11.54 -4.36
N PRO A 61 2.73 11.68 -3.15
CA PRO A 61 1.31 11.50 -2.96
C PRO A 61 0.53 12.50 -3.83
N THR A 62 -0.49 12.02 -4.53
CA THR A 62 -1.32 12.85 -5.41
C THR A 62 -2.80 12.50 -5.28
N LEU A 63 -3.63 13.53 -5.44
CA LEU A 63 -5.09 13.40 -5.56
C LEU A 63 -5.57 13.77 -6.96
N GLN A 64 -4.66 14.19 -7.85
CA GLN A 64 -5.00 14.61 -9.19
C GLN A 64 -5.60 13.43 -9.96
N LYS A 65 -6.81 13.64 -10.50
CA LYS A 65 -7.58 12.61 -11.21
C LYS A 65 -7.63 11.26 -10.48
N SER A 66 -7.62 11.33 -9.16
CA SER A 66 -7.53 10.15 -8.30
C SER A 66 -8.86 9.90 -7.60
N LYS A 67 -9.16 8.64 -7.32
CA LYS A 67 -10.37 8.21 -6.63
C LYS A 67 -10.03 7.16 -5.60
N LEU A 68 -10.79 7.14 -4.51
CA LEU A 68 -10.61 6.17 -3.43
C LEU A 68 -11.96 5.69 -2.93
N VAL A 69 -12.13 4.37 -2.87
CA VAL A 69 -13.26 3.71 -2.23
C VAL A 69 -12.72 2.75 -1.19
N ILE A 70 -13.18 2.92 0.05
CA ILE A 70 -12.78 2.07 1.18
C ILE A 70 -14.00 1.37 1.75
N LYS A 71 -13.87 0.07 1.99
CA LYS A 71 -14.88 -0.74 2.69
C LYS A 71 -14.21 -1.49 3.83
N ILE A 72 -14.93 -1.68 4.93
CA ILE A 72 -14.50 -2.55 6.04
C ILE A 72 -15.44 -3.74 6.15
N GLU A 73 -14.90 -4.92 6.39
CA GLU A 73 -15.70 -6.09 6.74
C GLU A 73 -16.16 -6.04 8.19
N HIS A 74 -17.47 -6.14 8.39
CA HIS A 74 -18.10 -6.24 9.69
C HIS A 74 -19.27 -7.22 9.66
N LYS A 75 -19.18 -8.29 10.46
CA LYS A 75 -20.20 -9.36 10.54
C LYS A 75 -20.58 -9.90 9.14
N SER A 76 -19.57 -10.23 8.34
CA SER A 76 -19.72 -10.75 6.97
C SER A 76 -20.39 -9.80 5.98
N LYS A 77 -20.47 -8.50 6.30
CA LYS A 77 -20.93 -7.45 5.38
C LYS A 77 -19.83 -6.42 5.15
N LEU A 78 -19.76 -5.91 3.92
CA LEU A 78 -18.88 -4.79 3.58
C LEU A 78 -19.61 -3.47 3.85
N VAL A 79 -18.99 -2.62 4.67
CA VAL A 79 -19.53 -1.30 5.02
C VAL A 79 -18.58 -0.22 4.51
N ALA A 80 -19.09 0.73 3.73
CA ALA A 80 -18.29 1.81 3.19
C ALA A 80 -17.81 2.80 4.28
N ALA A 81 -16.56 3.24 4.18
CA ALA A 81 -16.04 4.35 4.96
C ALA A 81 -16.32 5.67 4.25
N THR A 82 -16.44 6.76 5.02
CA THR A 82 -16.54 8.11 4.44
C THR A 82 -15.14 8.69 4.30
N CYS A 83 -14.73 9.04 3.08
CA CYS A 83 -13.42 9.62 2.80
C CYS A 83 -13.57 11.02 2.22
N ASN A 84 -12.77 11.96 2.74
CA ASN A 84 -12.69 13.32 2.23
C ASN A 84 -11.27 13.61 1.78
N THR A 85 -11.12 14.33 0.68
CA THR A 85 -9.82 14.80 0.21
C THR A 85 -9.24 15.86 1.15
N ARG A 86 -7.92 15.87 1.27
CA ARG A 86 -7.12 16.92 1.91
C ARG A 86 -6.10 17.42 0.88
N LYS A 87 -4.92 17.86 1.32
CA LYS A 87 -3.90 18.42 0.42
C LYS A 87 -3.41 17.37 -0.60
N ASP A 88 -2.97 16.22 -0.10
CA ASP A 88 -2.31 15.15 -0.85
C ASP A 88 -2.73 13.74 -0.39
N TYR A 89 -3.70 13.64 0.53
CA TYR A 89 -4.22 12.38 1.04
C TYR A 89 -5.74 12.39 1.19
N TYR A 90 -6.32 11.21 1.32
CA TYR A 90 -7.71 11.02 1.74
C TYR A 90 -7.77 10.83 3.25
N LEU A 91 -8.57 11.63 3.96
CA LEU A 91 -8.92 11.38 5.35
C LEU A 91 -10.22 10.58 5.42
N CYS A 92 -10.11 9.33 5.85
CA CYS A 92 -11.21 8.40 5.94
C CYS A 92 -11.66 8.18 7.38
N LYS A 93 -12.96 7.92 7.55
CA LYS A 93 -13.57 7.62 8.84
C LYS A 93 -14.55 6.45 8.69
N LEU A 94 -14.40 5.46 9.57
CA LEU A 94 -15.35 4.37 9.68
C LEU A 94 -16.67 4.84 10.34
N PRO A 95 -17.81 4.26 9.95
CA PRO A 95 -19.09 4.47 10.63
C PRO A 95 -19.02 4.21 12.14
N LYS A 96 -19.95 4.81 12.89
CA LYS A 96 -20.02 4.63 14.36
C LYS A 96 -20.13 3.14 14.71
N GLY A 97 -19.38 2.72 15.73
CA GLY A 97 -19.34 1.33 16.22
C GLY A 97 -18.30 0.44 15.52
N LEU A 98 -17.65 0.90 14.45
CA LEU A 98 -16.57 0.18 13.78
C LEU A 98 -15.20 0.73 14.18
N SER A 99 -14.18 -0.13 14.14
CA SER A 99 -12.81 0.23 14.52
C SER A 99 -11.78 -0.54 13.71
N LEU A 100 -10.55 -0.02 13.67
CA LEU A 100 -9.39 -0.59 13.00
C LEU A 100 -8.72 -1.74 13.79
N LYS A 101 -9.41 -2.30 14.78
CA LYS A 101 -8.87 -3.33 15.68
C LYS A 101 -9.02 -4.75 15.17
N LYS A 102 -9.94 -5.00 14.23
CA LYS A 102 -10.23 -6.34 13.71
C LYS A 102 -10.92 -6.30 12.35
N GLY A 103 -10.78 -7.37 11.59
CA GLY A 103 -11.41 -7.57 10.29
C GLY A 103 -10.48 -7.24 9.14
N LYS A 104 -11.06 -6.82 8.01
CA LYS A 104 -10.33 -6.51 6.78
C LYS A 104 -10.78 -5.16 6.23
N LEU A 105 -9.83 -4.35 5.79
CA LEU A 105 -10.07 -3.10 5.08
C LEU A 105 -9.76 -3.31 3.60
N PHE A 106 -10.76 -3.12 2.75
CA PHE A 106 -10.70 -3.27 1.31
C PHE A 106 -10.53 -1.89 0.69
N VAL A 107 -9.51 -1.74 -0.15
CA VAL A 107 -9.12 -0.46 -0.73
C VAL A 107 -9.11 -0.60 -2.25
N ASN A 108 -9.97 0.19 -2.91
CA ASN A 108 -9.98 0.34 -4.35
C ASN A 108 -9.54 1.77 -4.65
N ALA A 109 -8.51 1.92 -5.49
CA ALA A 109 -7.92 3.21 -5.77
C ALA A 109 -7.71 3.41 -7.27
N VAL A 110 -7.81 4.67 -7.69
CA VAL A 110 -7.34 5.16 -8.98
C VAL A 110 -6.37 6.29 -8.69
N ARG A 111 -5.17 6.25 -9.28
CA ARG A 111 -4.16 7.30 -9.14
C ARG A 111 -3.85 7.85 -10.53
N GLU A 112 -4.08 9.13 -10.77
CA GLU A 112 -3.80 9.77 -12.07
C GLU A 112 -4.39 8.99 -13.26
N GLU A 113 -5.67 8.60 -13.17
CA GLU A 113 -6.37 7.76 -14.16
C GLU A 113 -5.91 6.29 -14.24
N LEU A 114 -4.83 5.91 -13.56
CA LEU A 114 -4.39 4.51 -13.44
C LEU A 114 -5.26 3.77 -12.43
N VAL A 115 -5.98 2.76 -12.90
CA VAL A 115 -6.86 1.92 -12.06
C VAL A 115 -6.03 0.83 -11.39
N GLY A 116 -6.10 0.76 -10.06
CA GLY A 116 -5.49 -0.30 -9.27
C GLY A 116 -6.43 -1.47 -9.00
N ALA A 117 -5.85 -2.65 -8.76
CA ALA A 117 -6.55 -3.79 -8.18
C ALA A 117 -7.00 -3.48 -6.74
N GLU A 118 -8.03 -4.19 -6.27
CA GLU A 118 -8.42 -4.13 -4.86
C GLU A 118 -7.32 -4.73 -3.99
N VAL A 119 -6.89 -3.98 -2.98
CA VAL A 119 -5.94 -4.46 -1.97
C VAL A 119 -6.61 -4.58 -0.62
N ILE A 120 -6.16 -5.56 0.15
CA ILE A 120 -6.72 -5.89 1.46
C ILE A 120 -5.67 -5.61 2.53
N TYR A 121 -6.10 -4.91 3.57
CA TYR A 121 -5.34 -4.73 4.81
C TYR A 121 -6.03 -5.54 5.90
N ASP A 122 -5.32 -6.51 6.46
CA ASP A 122 -5.75 -7.20 7.67
C ASP A 122 -5.67 -6.25 8.87
N LEU A 123 -6.68 -6.32 9.74
CA LEU A 123 -6.77 -5.52 10.96
C LEU A 123 -6.63 -6.42 12.19
N PRO A 124 -5.82 -6.04 13.20
CA PRO A 124 -5.02 -4.82 13.25
C PRO A 124 -3.90 -4.84 12.20
N PHE A 125 -3.53 -3.67 11.71
CA PHE A 125 -2.59 -3.55 10.59
C PHE A 125 -1.25 -4.23 10.89
N ASN A 126 -0.74 -4.95 9.90
CA ASN A 126 0.53 -5.65 9.95
C ASN A 126 1.36 -5.40 8.68
N LEU A 127 2.67 -5.45 8.87
CA LEU A 127 3.61 -5.56 7.75
C LEU A 127 3.47 -6.96 7.15
N LYS A 128 3.52 -7.06 5.82
CA LYS A 128 3.60 -8.40 5.20
C LYS A 128 5.05 -8.84 5.29
N ILE A 129 5.30 -9.96 5.96
CA ILE A 129 6.58 -10.63 5.89
C ILE A 129 6.48 -11.58 4.69
N GLU A 130 7.22 -11.33 3.63
CA GLU A 130 7.36 -12.31 2.56
C GLU A 130 8.17 -13.50 3.10
N ASN A 131 7.52 -14.65 3.25
CA ASN A 131 8.24 -15.91 3.35
C ASN A 131 8.62 -16.31 1.93
N HIS A 132 9.89 -16.16 1.58
CA HIS A 132 10.45 -16.64 0.33
C HIS A 132 10.55 -18.18 0.34
N ASP A 133 9.44 -18.88 0.21
CA ASP A 133 9.47 -20.29 -0.20
C ASP A 133 9.57 -20.35 -1.72
N HIS A 134 10.82 -20.35 -2.20
CA HIS A 134 11.15 -20.73 -3.57
C HIS A 134 11.03 -22.26 -3.68
N HIS A 135 9.94 -22.75 -4.26
CA HIS A 135 9.85 -24.11 -4.79
C HIS A 135 10.05 -24.11 -6.31
#